data_AF-A0A935E4H2-F1
#
_entry.id   AF-A0A935E4H2-F1
#
_cell.length_a   1.000
_cell.length_b   1.000
_cell.length_c   1.000
_cell.angle_alpha   90.00
_cell.angle_beta   90.00
_cell.angle_gamma   90.00
#
_symmetry.space_group_name_H-M   'P 1'
#
loop_
_entity.id
_entity.type
_entity.pdbx_description
1 polymer ?
#
loop_
_entity_poly.entity_id
_entity_poly.type
_entity_poly.pdbx_seq_one_letter_code
_entity_poly.pdbx_strand_id
1 'polypeptide(L)'
;MKRLVLTLAAALAAATPALAHDDATLDAMQAPHGGQLRMAGAYHIELVLARDARGGKPAPVKVYLSDHGGGKIAPAGVSGSVVLLAPAGKVTVTLAPAGDRLEAMALYTADPATKALVSLRFADGKTETARFEPFKPR
;
A
#
# COMPACT_ATOMS: atom_id res chain seq x y z
N MET A 1 47.85 -35.73 34.43
CA MET A 1 46.50 -35.15 34.67
C MET A 1 46.15 -34.28 33.47
N LYS A 2 45.20 -34.71 32.64
CA LYS A 2 44.88 -34.10 31.34
C LYS A 2 43.97 -32.88 31.53
N ARG A 3 44.31 -31.77 30.87
CA ARG A 3 43.59 -30.49 30.88
C ARG A 3 42.24 -30.66 30.15
N LEU A 4 41.14 -30.29 30.80
CA LEU A 4 39.81 -30.23 30.18
C LEU A 4 39.64 -28.84 29.56
N VAL A 5 39.67 -28.74 28.24
CA VAL A 5 39.33 -27.52 27.50
C VAL A 5 37.85 -27.61 27.15
N LEU A 6 37.05 -26.69 27.70
CA LEU A 6 35.63 -26.58 27.39
C LEU A 6 35.46 -25.61 26.21
N THR A 7 35.23 -26.15 25.01
CA THR A 7 34.89 -25.35 23.83
C THR A 7 33.42 -24.94 23.90
N LEU A 8 33.17 -23.65 24.08
CA LEU A 8 31.84 -23.04 23.97
C LEU A 8 31.48 -22.91 22.49
N ALA A 9 30.58 -23.76 21.99
CA ALA A 9 30.05 -23.66 20.64
C ALA A 9 29.05 -22.50 20.55
N ALA A 10 29.38 -21.50 19.74
CA ALA A 10 28.49 -20.37 19.45
C ALA A 10 27.34 -20.84 18.53
N ALA A 11 26.11 -20.85 19.05
CA ALA A 11 24.91 -21.04 18.25
C ALA A 11 24.63 -19.74 17.47
N LEU A 12 25.02 -19.72 16.20
CA LEU A 12 24.68 -18.64 15.28
C LEU A 12 23.19 -18.79 14.91
N ALA A 13 22.32 -18.02 15.57
CA ALA A 13 20.92 -17.94 15.20
C ALA A 13 20.83 -17.37 13.77
N ALA A 14 20.42 -18.21 12.81
CA ALA A 14 20.10 -17.77 11.46
C ALA A 14 18.86 -16.88 11.54
N ALA A 15 19.05 -15.56 11.53
CA ALA A 15 17.98 -14.62 11.27
C ALA A 15 17.54 -14.84 9.81
N THR A 16 16.45 -15.56 9.60
CA THR A 16 15.81 -15.66 8.29
C THR A 16 15.38 -14.24 7.91
N PRO A 17 15.84 -13.68 6.76
CA PRO A 17 15.30 -12.42 6.30
C PRO A 17 13.80 -12.60 6.10
N ALA A 18 12.99 -11.78 6.76
CA ALA A 18 11.58 -11.66 6.41
C ALA A 18 11.54 -11.21 4.95
N LEU A 19 11.12 -12.10 4.05
CA LEU A 19 10.89 -11.77 2.64
C LEU A 19 9.80 -10.70 2.60
N ALA A 20 10.22 -9.44 2.47
CA ALA A 20 9.30 -8.37 2.11
C ALA A 20 8.78 -8.71 0.71
N HIS A 21 7.46 -8.87 0.56
CA HIS A 21 6.85 -9.07 -0.74
C HIS A 21 7.24 -7.91 -1.66
N ASP A 22 7.84 -8.23 -2.80
CA ASP A 22 8.11 -7.24 -3.83
C ASP A 22 6.82 -6.87 -4.58
N ASP A 23 6.87 -5.77 -5.34
CA ASP A 23 5.72 -5.29 -6.10
C ASP A 23 5.21 -6.34 -7.10
N ALA A 24 6.09 -7.17 -7.68
CA ALA A 24 5.70 -8.23 -8.60
C ALA A 24 4.87 -9.32 -7.90
N THR A 25 5.28 -9.72 -6.70
CA THR A 25 4.51 -10.65 -5.86
C THR A 25 3.15 -10.07 -5.52
N LEU A 26 3.08 -8.79 -5.13
CA LEU A 26 1.83 -8.10 -4.79
C LEU A 26 0.92 -7.88 -6.02
N ASP A 27 1.48 -7.64 -7.19
CA ASP A 27 0.73 -7.49 -8.45
C ASP A 27 0.09 -8.82 -8.89
N ALA A 28 0.72 -9.95 -8.58
CA ALA A 28 0.17 -11.29 -8.82
C ALA A 28 -0.95 -11.67 -7.85
N MET A 29 -1.10 -10.96 -6.73
CA MET A 29 -2.18 -11.22 -5.77
C MET A 29 -3.52 -10.66 -6.26
N GLN A 30 -4.59 -11.41 -5.97
CA GLN A 30 -5.95 -10.90 -6.13
C GLN A 30 -6.25 -9.92 -4.99
N ALA A 31 -6.31 -8.63 -5.31
CA ALA A 31 -6.69 -7.61 -4.35
C ALA A 31 -8.19 -7.74 -4.00
N PRO A 32 -8.58 -7.67 -2.71
CA PRO A 32 -9.96 -7.92 -2.28
C PRO A 32 -11.03 -6.99 -2.88
N HIS A 33 -10.66 -5.77 -3.27
CA HIS A 33 -11.59 -4.75 -3.77
C HIS A 33 -11.32 -4.38 -5.24
N GLY A 34 -10.53 -5.20 -5.96
CA GLY A 34 -10.23 -5.02 -7.38
C GLY A 34 -9.18 -3.95 -7.71
N GLY A 35 -8.49 -3.44 -6.68
CA GLY A 35 -7.43 -2.46 -6.79
C GLY A 35 -6.05 -3.07 -6.99
N GLN A 36 -5.03 -2.26 -6.72
CA GLN A 36 -3.63 -2.68 -6.67
C GLN A 36 -3.12 -2.64 -5.22
N LEU A 37 -2.40 -3.69 -4.81
CA LEU A 37 -1.79 -3.79 -3.50
C LEU A 37 -0.36 -3.27 -3.52
N ARG A 38 0.01 -2.54 -2.47
CA ARG A 38 1.41 -2.19 -2.18
C ARG A 38 1.68 -2.32 -0.69
N MET A 39 2.90 -2.70 -0.35
CA MET A 39 3.37 -2.73 1.03
C MET A 39 3.88 -1.35 1.43
N ALA A 40 3.53 -0.90 2.64
CA ALA A 40 4.10 0.29 3.26
C ALA A 40 4.23 0.05 4.77
N GLY A 41 5.46 -0.13 5.24
CA GLY A 41 5.73 -0.52 6.62
C GLY A 41 5.01 -1.82 7.00
N ALA A 42 4.22 -1.79 8.06
CA ALA A 42 3.45 -2.93 8.58
C ALA A 42 2.11 -3.18 7.87
N TYR A 43 1.82 -2.44 6.79
CA TYR A 43 0.51 -2.43 6.14
C TYR A 43 0.62 -2.90 4.69
N HIS A 44 -0.41 -3.59 4.23
CA HIS A 44 -0.79 -3.58 2.82
C HIS A 44 -1.83 -2.50 2.59
N ILE A 45 -1.57 -1.67 1.59
CA ILE A 45 -2.45 -0.61 1.11
C ILE A 45 -3.02 -1.06 -0.23
N GLU A 46 -4.35 -1.14 -0.33
CA GLU A 46 -5.04 -1.36 -1.60
C GLU A 46 -5.57 -0.02 -2.14
N LEU A 47 -5.05 0.41 -3.29
CA LEU A 47 -5.58 1.56 -4.02
C LEU A 47 -6.58 1.08 -5.08
N VAL A 48 -7.82 1.57 -4.98
CA VAL A 48 -8.89 1.30 -5.95
C VAL A 48 -9.30 2.59 -6.64
N LEU A 49 -9.11 2.61 -7.96
CA LEU A 49 -9.57 3.68 -8.85
C LEU A 49 -10.61 3.13 -9.84
N ALA A 50 -11.55 3.97 -10.25
CA ALA A 50 -12.56 3.63 -11.24
C ALA A 50 -11.90 3.47 -12.63
N ARG A 51 -12.01 2.27 -13.20
CA ARG A 51 -11.42 1.93 -14.52
C ARG A 51 -12.13 2.63 -15.69
N ASP A 52 -13.33 3.13 -15.46
CA ASP A 52 -14.15 3.84 -16.43
C ASP A 52 -14.13 5.37 -16.23
N ALA A 53 -13.24 5.92 -15.39
CA ALA A 53 -13.13 7.37 -15.20
C ALA A 53 -12.73 8.09 -16.51
N ARG A 54 -13.35 9.25 -16.78
CA ARG A 54 -13.22 10.02 -18.04
C ARG A 54 -12.83 11.50 -17.87
N GLY A 55 -12.39 11.91 -16.68
CA GLY A 55 -11.92 13.28 -16.42
C GLY A 55 -13.01 14.36 -16.31
N GLY A 56 -14.13 14.22 -17.02
CA GLY A 56 -15.24 15.19 -17.01
C GLY A 56 -16.21 15.10 -15.82
N LYS A 57 -16.07 14.07 -14.96
CA LYS A 57 -16.89 13.89 -13.75
C LYS A 57 -16.02 13.36 -12.62
N PRO A 58 -16.24 13.78 -11.36
CA PRO A 58 -15.52 13.21 -10.23
C PRO A 58 -15.76 11.71 -10.13
N ALA A 59 -14.67 10.96 -9.95
CA ALA A 59 -14.66 9.52 -9.73
C ALA A 59 -14.02 9.21 -8.36
N PRO A 60 -14.39 8.09 -7.72
CA PRO A 60 -13.89 7.76 -6.40
C PRO A 60 -12.41 7.38 -6.42
N VAL A 61 -11.70 7.76 -5.35
CA VAL A 61 -10.36 7.30 -5.01
C VAL A 61 -10.48 6.62 -3.65
N LYS A 62 -10.30 5.30 -3.61
CA LYS A 62 -10.51 4.51 -2.39
C LYS A 62 -9.22 3.84 -1.96
N VAL A 63 -8.96 3.85 -0.65
CA VAL A 63 -7.79 3.22 -0.04
C VAL A 63 -8.25 2.32 1.10
N TYR A 64 -7.96 1.02 0.98
CA TYR A 64 -8.22 0.02 2.02
C TYR A 64 -6.90 -0.39 2.68
N LEU A 65 -6.99 -0.81 3.94
CA LEU A 65 -5.85 -1.22 4.76
C LEU A 65 -6.02 -2.67 5.20
N SER A 66 -4.93 -3.42 5.15
CA SER A 66 -4.83 -4.73 5.80
C SER A 66 -3.44 -4.93 6.42
N ASP A 67 -3.33 -5.89 7.33
CA ASP A 67 -2.05 -6.43 7.74
C ASP A 67 -1.42 -7.28 6.61
N HIS A 68 -0.20 -7.77 6.84
CA HIS A 68 0.52 -8.62 5.89
C HIS A 68 -0.17 -9.96 5.63
N GLY A 69 -0.99 -10.46 6.56
CA GLY A 69 -1.79 -11.67 6.41
C GLY A 69 -3.12 -11.43 5.69
N GLY A 70 -3.44 -10.19 5.31
CA GLY A 70 -4.71 -9.82 4.69
C GLY A 70 -5.85 -9.53 5.67
N GLY A 71 -5.56 -9.49 6.97
CA GLY A 71 -6.51 -9.08 8.00
C GLY A 71 -6.87 -7.60 7.84
N LYS A 72 -8.17 -7.28 7.70
CA LYS A 72 -8.64 -5.90 7.46
C LYS A 72 -8.33 -4.99 8.65
N ILE A 73 -7.87 -3.78 8.36
CA ILE A 73 -7.60 -2.74 9.35
C ILE A 73 -8.56 -1.57 9.12
N ALA A 74 -9.26 -1.15 10.17
CA ALA A 74 -10.15 0.02 10.09
C ALA A 74 -9.33 1.32 9.95
N PRO A 75 -9.78 2.31 9.17
CA PRO A 75 -9.07 3.57 8.94
C PRO A 75 -9.20 4.57 10.12
N ALA A 76 -9.59 4.11 11.30
CA ALA A 76 -9.83 4.96 12.47
C ALA A 76 -8.52 5.66 12.90
N GLY A 77 -8.56 6.99 12.98
CA GLY A 77 -7.37 7.80 13.30
C GLY A 77 -6.33 7.87 12.18
N VAL A 78 -6.61 7.32 10.99
CA VAL A 78 -5.75 7.46 9.81
C VAL A 78 -6.17 8.69 9.02
N SER A 79 -5.20 9.50 8.64
CA SER A 79 -5.37 10.61 7.68
C SER A 79 -4.39 10.45 6.54
N GLY A 80 -4.61 11.13 5.41
CA GLY A 80 -3.69 11.01 4.30
C GLY A 80 -4.15 11.66 3.01
N SER A 81 -3.38 11.46 1.96
CA SER A 81 -3.67 11.97 0.64
C SER A 81 -3.24 10.99 -0.46
N VAL A 82 -3.83 11.17 -1.64
CA VAL A 82 -3.40 10.52 -2.88
C VAL A 82 -3.01 11.59 -3.88
N VAL A 83 -1.82 11.44 -4.46
CA VAL A 83 -1.39 12.20 -5.63
C VAL A 83 -1.51 11.27 -6.84
N LEU A 84 -2.35 11.64 -7.80
CA LEU A 84 -2.42 11.01 -9.12
C LEU A 84 -1.59 11.83 -10.10
N LEU A 85 -0.65 11.18 -10.78
CA LEU A 85 0.16 11.76 -11.84
C LEU A 85 -0.16 11.03 -13.14
N ALA A 86 -0.85 11.70 -14.05
CA ALA A 86 -1.23 11.19 -15.37
C ALA A 86 -0.68 12.12 -16.47
N PRO A 87 -0.69 11.68 -17.75
CA PRO A 87 -0.31 12.56 -18.87
C PRO A 87 -1.13 13.85 -18.93
N ALA A 88 -2.41 13.78 -18.54
CA ALA A 88 -3.31 14.94 -18.48
C ALA A 88 -2.99 15.93 -17.34
N GLY A 89 -2.15 15.55 -16.37
CA GLY A 89 -1.73 16.40 -15.27
C GLY A 89 -1.66 15.71 -13.91
N LYS A 90 -1.43 16.53 -12.88
CA LYS A 90 -1.35 16.10 -11.48
C LYS A 90 -2.62 16.49 -10.74
N VAL A 91 -3.17 15.56 -9.96
CA VAL A 91 -4.30 15.77 -9.05
C VAL A 91 -3.89 15.30 -7.66
N THR A 92 -4.19 16.10 -6.64
CA THR A 92 -3.99 15.73 -5.24
C THR A 92 -5.31 15.79 -4.52
N VAL A 93 -5.67 14.73 -3.79
CA VAL A 93 -6.88 14.70 -2.95
C VAL A 93 -6.55 14.24 -1.53
N THR A 94 -7.19 14.88 -0.56
CA THR A 94 -7.16 14.46 0.84
C THR A 94 -8.21 13.38 1.07
N LEU A 95 -7.81 12.32 1.76
CA LEU A 95 -8.67 11.19 2.08
C LEU A 95 -9.42 11.43 3.40
N ALA A 96 -10.67 10.95 3.46
CA ALA A 96 -11.45 10.90 4.69
C ALA A 96 -11.94 9.46 4.97
N PRO A 97 -12.11 9.05 6.24
CA PRO A 97 -12.72 7.77 6.57
C PRO A 97 -14.16 7.66 6.01
N ALA A 98 -14.47 6.53 5.39
CA ALA A 98 -15.76 6.21 4.80
C ALA A 98 -16.06 4.72 5.02
N GLY A 99 -16.61 4.37 6.19
CA GLY A 99 -16.82 2.98 6.57
C GLY A 99 -15.50 2.26 6.86
N ASP A 100 -15.21 1.21 6.09
CA ASP A 100 -14.02 0.36 6.25
C ASP A 100 -12.79 0.83 5.44
N ARG A 101 -12.86 2.02 4.85
CA ARG A 101 -11.82 2.57 3.98
C ARG A 101 -11.61 4.07 4.15
N LEU A 102 -10.56 4.57 3.54
CA LEU A 102 -10.37 5.97 3.23
C LEU A 102 -10.90 6.27 1.82
N GLU A 103 -11.57 7.39 1.62
CA GLU A 103 -12.13 7.78 0.32
C GLU A 103 -12.04 9.29 0.05
N ALA A 104 -11.91 9.63 -1.23
CA ALA A 104 -12.08 10.97 -1.78
C ALA A 104 -12.74 10.89 -3.17
N MET A 105 -13.17 12.04 -3.70
CA MET A 105 -13.60 12.18 -5.09
C MET A 105 -12.61 13.06 -5.84
N ALA A 106 -12.23 12.67 -7.06
CA ALA A 106 -11.25 13.38 -7.88
C ALA A 106 -11.67 13.42 -9.35
N LEU A 107 -11.32 14.48 -10.06
CA LEU A 107 -11.41 14.52 -11.52
C LEU A 107 -10.16 13.85 -12.11
N TYR A 108 -10.32 12.67 -12.70
CA TYR A 108 -9.23 11.97 -13.41
C TYR A 108 -9.78 11.11 -14.55
N THR A 109 -8.92 10.79 -15.50
CA THR A 109 -9.16 9.81 -16.56
C THR A 109 -8.37 8.55 -16.24
N ALA A 110 -8.98 7.38 -16.40
CA ALA A 110 -8.23 6.13 -16.31
C ALA A 110 -7.24 6.04 -17.49
N ASP A 111 -5.95 6.00 -17.19
CA ASP A 111 -4.87 6.01 -18.18
C ASP A 111 -3.75 5.05 -17.74
N PRO A 112 -3.29 4.10 -18.57
CA PRO A 112 -2.23 3.15 -18.23
C PRO A 112 -0.91 3.78 -17.75
N ALA A 113 -0.62 5.03 -18.15
CA ALA A 113 0.56 5.75 -17.72
C ALA A 113 0.41 6.42 -16.34
N THR A 114 -0.81 6.42 -15.76
CA THR A 114 -1.05 7.01 -14.44
C THR A 114 -0.19 6.32 -13.38
N LYS A 115 0.50 7.14 -12.58
CA LYS A 115 1.12 6.74 -11.31
C LYS A 115 0.35 7.34 -10.16
N ALA A 116 0.38 6.70 -9.01
CA ALA A 116 -0.15 7.29 -7.79
C ALA A 116 0.85 7.19 -6.64
N LEU A 117 0.85 8.20 -5.77
CA LEU A 117 1.50 8.16 -4.47
C LEU A 117 0.42 8.27 -3.41
N VAL A 118 0.31 7.25 -2.56
CA VAL A 118 -0.54 7.29 -1.37
C VAL A 118 0.35 7.57 -0.18
N SER A 119 0.00 8.57 0.63
CA SER A 119 0.71 8.93 1.85
C SER A 119 -0.27 8.95 3.02
N LEU A 120 -0.07 8.07 3.99
CA LEU A 120 -0.96 7.90 5.14
C LEU A 120 -0.22 8.18 6.44
N ARG A 121 -0.85 8.94 7.34
CA ARG A 121 -0.43 9.14 8.72
C ARG A 121 -1.37 8.35 9.64
N PHE A 122 -0.80 7.46 10.43
CA PHE A 122 -1.52 6.59 11.35
C PHE A 122 -1.71 7.22 12.72
N ALA A 123 -2.57 6.60 13.54
CA ALA A 123 -2.89 7.06 14.88
C ALA A 123 -1.67 7.12 15.83
N ASP A 124 -0.65 6.28 15.59
CA ASP A 124 0.63 6.31 16.32
C ASP A 124 1.57 7.45 15.87
N GLY A 125 1.14 8.25 14.89
CA GLY A 125 1.89 9.37 14.35
C GLY A 125 2.92 8.98 13.28
N LYS A 126 3.06 7.70 12.93
CA LYS A 126 3.92 7.28 11.81
C LYS A 126 3.28 7.60 10.48
N THR A 127 4.12 7.85 9.48
CA THR A 127 3.69 8.07 8.10
C THR A 127 4.26 6.97 7.23
N GLU A 128 3.39 6.34 6.44
CA GLU A 128 3.76 5.33 5.46
C GLU A 128 3.36 5.82 4.06
N THR A 129 4.14 5.43 3.06
CA THR A 129 3.89 5.82 1.67
C THR A 129 4.06 4.65 0.72
N ALA A 130 3.22 4.57 -0.30
CA ALA A 130 3.33 3.58 -1.37
C ALA A 130 3.10 4.20 -2.76
N ARG A 131 3.82 3.68 -3.75
CA ARG A 131 3.70 4.08 -5.16
C ARG A 131 2.97 3.01 -5.97
N PHE A 132 2.07 3.44 -6.83
CA PHE A 132 1.17 2.57 -7.58
C PHE A 132 1.23 2.87 -9.08
N GLU A 133 0.92 1.85 -9.88
CA GLU A 133 0.68 1.91 -11.33
C GLU A 133 -0.74 1.35 -11.62
N PRO A 134 -1.81 1.99 -11.13
CA PRO A 134 -3.11 1.36 -10.91
C PRO A 134 -3.84 0.89 -12.19
N PHE A 135 -3.43 1.40 -13.35
CA PHE A 135 -4.01 1.05 -14.65
C PHE A 135 -3.03 0.33 -15.57
N LYS A 136 -1.82 0.02 -15.11
CA LYS A 136 -0.89 -0.80 -15.89
C LYS A 136 -1.52 -2.18 -16.11
N PRO A 137 -1.48 -2.72 -17.34
CA PRO A 137 -1.87 -4.10 -17.60
C PRO A 137 -1.05 -5.05 -16.72
N ARG A 138 -1.73 -6.05 -16.13
CA ARG A 138 -1.07 -7.13 -15.38
C ARG A 138 -0.66 -8.24 -16.33
#